data_AF-A0A5U3FSE2-F1
#
_entry.id   AF-A0A5U3FSE2-F1
#
_cell.length_a   1.000
_cell.length_b   1.000
_cell.length_c   1.000
_cell.angle_alpha   90.00
_cell.angle_beta   90.00
_cell.angle_gamma   90.00
#
_symmetry.space_group_name_H-M   'P 1'
#
loop_
_entity.id
_entity.type
_entity.pdbx_description
1 polymer ?
#
loop_
_entity_poly.entity_id
_entity_poly.type
_entity_poly.pdbx_seq_one_letter_code
_entity_poly.pdbx_strand_id
1 'polypeptide(L)'
;MNYFWITQSPWSQKKELENGWISARPAKKYNHYREMVKTIKKGDLIFFCSRGVINHVGFALASSMSETDKTGEIWKVKIKAY
;
A
#
# COMPACT_ATOMS: atom_id res chain seq x y z
N MET A 1 -11.48 12.25 1.83
CA MET A 1 -10.67 11.32 2.62
C MET A 1 -11.30 9.96 2.48
N ASN A 2 -10.62 9.03 1.83
CA ASN A 2 -11.05 7.65 1.65
C ASN A 2 -10.36 6.75 2.68
N TYR A 3 -10.88 5.53 2.82
CA TYR A 3 -10.37 4.51 3.73
C TYR A 3 -9.95 3.29 2.94
N PHE A 4 -8.75 2.79 3.20
CA PHE A 4 -8.21 1.60 2.56
C PHE A 4 -7.91 0.53 3.61
N TRP A 5 -8.20 -0.71 3.24
CA TRP A 5 -7.84 -1.89 4.01
C TRP A 5 -6.81 -2.69 3.23
N ILE A 6 -5.64 -2.92 3.83
CA ILE A 6 -4.57 -3.68 3.19
C ILE A 6 -4.30 -4.93 4.01
N THR A 7 -4.50 -6.08 3.38
CA THR A 7 -4.18 -7.39 3.97
C THR A 7 -2.80 -7.84 3.49
N GLN A 8 -1.89 -8.08 4.43
CA GLN A 8 -0.50 -8.44 4.15
C GLN A 8 -0.03 -9.61 5.02
N SER A 9 1.01 -10.30 4.55
CA SER A 9 1.77 -11.19 5.43
C SER A 9 2.49 -10.34 6.50
N PRO A 10 2.73 -10.88 7.72
CA PRO A 10 3.37 -10.11 8.79
C PRO A 10 4.74 -9.56 8.38
N TRP A 11 5.50 -10.36 7.62
CA TRP A 11 6.82 -9.98 7.14
C TRP A 11 6.76 -8.82 6.12
N SER A 12 5.84 -8.88 5.15
CA SER A 12 5.67 -7.79 4.17
C SER A 12 5.19 -6.52 4.83
N GLN A 13 4.23 -6.62 5.75
CA GLN A 13 3.73 -5.48 6.52
C GLN A 13 4.86 -4.78 7.28
N LYS A 14 5.64 -5.53 8.07
CA LYS A 14 6.79 -4.98 8.80
C LYS A 14 7.75 -4.25 7.86
N LYS A 15 8.12 -4.87 6.74
CA LYS A 15 9.04 -4.28 5.75
C LYS A 15 8.50 -2.98 5.15
N GLU A 16 7.22 -2.91 4.82
CA GLU A 16 6.63 -1.70 4.23
C GLU A 16 6.50 -0.56 5.25
N LEU A 17 6.17 -0.89 6.50
CA LEU A 17 6.11 0.07 7.59
C LEU A 17 7.49 0.65 7.91
N GLU A 18 8.53 -0.19 8.01
CA GLU A 18 9.92 0.25 8.22
C GLU A 18 10.44 1.13 7.09
N ASN A 19 10.10 0.80 5.84
CA ASN A 19 10.49 1.61 4.69
C ASN A 19 9.64 2.88 4.55
N GLY A 20 8.45 2.95 5.16
CA GLY A 20 7.51 4.07 5.01
C GLY A 20 6.82 4.12 3.65
N TRP A 21 6.73 2.98 2.95
CA TRP A 21 6.15 2.88 1.61
C TRP A 21 5.33 1.61 1.45
N ILE A 22 4.11 1.77 0.94
CA ILE A 22 3.34 0.66 0.34
C ILE A 22 3.76 0.54 -1.11
N SER A 23 3.95 -0.70 -1.57
CA SER A 23 4.32 -0.98 -2.96
C SER A 23 3.46 -2.07 -3.56
N ALA A 24 2.91 -1.84 -4.74
CA ALA A 24 2.20 -2.83 -5.53
C ALA A 24 2.69 -2.82 -6.99
N ARG A 25 2.38 -3.88 -7.72
CA ARG A 25 2.72 -4.02 -9.15
C ARG A 25 1.50 -4.46 -9.94
N PRO A 26 1.47 -4.33 -11.27
CA PRO A 26 0.51 -5.06 -12.08
C PRO A 26 0.55 -6.56 -11.79
N ALA A 27 -0.62 -7.20 -11.71
CA ALA A 27 -0.73 -8.65 -11.67
C ALA A 27 -0.80 -9.21 -13.10
N LYS A 28 -0.26 -10.42 -13.33
CA LYS A 28 -0.33 -11.10 -14.65
C LYS A 28 -1.78 -11.23 -15.15
N LYS A 29 -2.71 -11.52 -14.25
CA LYS A 29 -4.16 -11.44 -14.46
C LYS A 29 -4.67 -10.24 -13.68
N TYR A 30 -5.52 -9.44 -14.32
CA TYR A 30 -6.10 -8.24 -13.70
C TYR A 30 -6.64 -8.53 -12.29
N ASN A 31 -6.28 -7.66 -11.35
CA ASN A 31 -6.73 -7.71 -9.97
C ASN A 31 -7.16 -6.32 -9.52
N HIS A 32 -8.46 -6.15 -9.34
CA HIS A 32 -9.08 -4.88 -8.96
C HIS A 32 -8.48 -4.31 -7.66
N TYR A 33 -8.34 -5.12 -6.61
CA TYR A 33 -7.82 -4.68 -5.31
C TYR A 33 -6.36 -4.22 -5.39
N ARG A 34 -5.59 -4.82 -6.29
CA ARG A 34 -4.19 -4.43 -6.50
C ARG A 34 -4.08 -3.09 -7.23
N GLU A 35 -4.96 -2.86 -8.20
CA GLU A 35 -5.08 -1.59 -8.93
C GLU A 35 -5.58 -0.44 -8.05
N MET A 36 -6.34 -0.72 -6.98
CA MET A 36 -6.79 0.30 -6.03
C MET A 36 -5.65 1.08 -5.37
N VAL A 37 -4.42 0.55 -5.35
CA VAL A 37 -3.26 1.31 -4.85
C VAL A 37 -3.10 2.62 -5.62
N LYS A 38 -3.38 2.65 -6.92
CA LYS A 38 -3.30 3.85 -7.78
C LYS A 38 -4.27 4.96 -7.35
N THR A 39 -5.37 4.60 -6.70
CA THR A 39 -6.42 5.56 -6.35
C THR A 39 -6.20 6.21 -4.98
N ILE A 40 -5.20 5.75 -4.21
CA ILE A 40 -4.84 6.32 -2.92
C ILE A 40 -4.34 7.76 -3.12
N LYS A 41 -4.96 8.69 -2.38
CA LYS A 41 -4.62 10.11 -2.37
C LYS A 41 -3.98 10.50 -1.05
N LYS A 42 -3.21 11.59 -1.08
CA LYS A 42 -2.67 12.21 0.14
C LYS A 42 -3.79 12.46 1.17
N GLY A 43 -3.56 12.04 2.40
CA GLY A 43 -4.49 12.18 3.53
C GLY A 43 -5.47 11.01 3.70
N ASP A 44 -5.50 10.03 2.78
CA ASP A 44 -6.35 8.85 2.95
C ASP A 44 -5.84 7.96 4.11
N LEU A 45 -6.78 7.36 4.83
CA LEU A 45 -6.51 6.49 5.98
C LEU A 45 -6.32 5.05 5.50
N ILE A 46 -5.34 4.35 6.08
CA ILE A 46 -4.95 3.00 5.69
C ILE A 46 -4.88 2.12 6.93
N PHE A 47 -5.66 1.03 6.93
CA PHE A 47 -5.62 -0.02 7.95
C PHE A 47 -4.72 -1.16 7.48
N PHE A 48 -3.72 -1.50 8.29
CA PHE A 48 -2.77 -2.57 7.98
C PHE A 48 -3.17 -3.83 8.73
N CYS A 49 -3.74 -4.79 8.01
CA CYS A 49 -4.19 -6.05 8.56
C CYS A 49 -3.22 -7.20 8.26
N SER A 50 -2.93 -8.02 9.26
CA SER A 50 -2.27 -9.30 9.07
C SER A 50 -2.90 -10.37 9.95
N ARG A 51 -3.08 -11.58 9.39
CA ARG A 51 -3.67 -12.73 10.09
C ARG A 51 -5.04 -12.42 10.74
N GLY A 52 -5.84 -11.57 10.11
CA GLY A 52 -7.18 -11.20 10.59
C GLY A 52 -7.20 -10.12 11.67
N VAL A 53 -6.06 -9.54 12.03
CA VAL A 53 -5.94 -8.47 13.03
C VAL A 53 -5.42 -7.19 12.38
N ILE A 54 -6.03 -6.05 12.71
CA ILE A 54 -5.51 -4.73 12.34
C ILE A 54 -4.37 -4.41 13.31
N ASN A 55 -3.14 -4.43 12.81
CA ASN A 55 -1.95 -4.22 13.65
C ASN A 55 -1.57 -2.74 13.71
N HIS A 56 -1.80 -2.00 12.63
CA HIS A 56 -1.39 -0.60 12.51
C HIS A 56 -2.44 0.21 11.76
N VAL A 57 -2.43 1.52 12.03
CA VAL A 57 -3.21 2.50 11.29
C VAL A 57 -2.27 3.58 10.79
N GLY A 58 -2.40 3.97 9.54
CA GLY A 58 -1.58 5.03 8.96
C GLY A 58 -2.33 5.91 7.99
N PHE A 59 -1.64 6.93 7.50
CA PHE A 59 -2.16 7.80 6.47
C PHE A 59 -1.18 7.94 5.31
N ALA A 60 -1.73 8.14 4.11
CA ALA A 60 -0.97 8.44 2.92
C ALA A 60 -0.37 9.85 3.01
N LEU A 61 0.96 9.95 3.00
CA LEU A 61 1.68 11.22 2.97
C LEU A 61 1.71 11.86 1.57
N ALA A 62 1.53 11.03 0.55
CA ALA A 62 1.47 11.43 -0.85
C ALA A 62 0.44 10.56 -1.59
N SER A 63 -0.08 11.07 -2.71
CA SER A 63 -0.87 10.26 -3.63
C SER A 63 0.00 9.19 -4.30
N SER A 64 -0.61 8.13 -4.81
CA SER A 64 0.11 7.07 -5.51
C SER A 64 0.95 7.60 -6.66
N MET A 65 2.17 7.10 -6.77
CA MET A 65 3.10 7.37 -7.86
C MET A 65 3.38 6.07 -8.62
N SER A 66 3.59 6.17 -9.93
CA SER A 66 4.05 5.05 -10.75
C SER A 66 5.51 5.27 -11.13
N GLU A 67 6.34 4.24 -10.95
CA GLU A 67 7.73 4.19 -11.34
C GLU A 67 7.95 2.92 -12.18
N THR A 68 9.00 2.90 -13.01
CA THR A 68 9.42 1.70 -13.74
C THR A 68 10.80 1.27 -13.27
N ASP A 69 10.93 0.02 -12.83
CA ASP A 69 12.22 -0.56 -12.47
C ASP A 69 12.59 -1.76 -13.37
N LYS A 70 13.67 -2.47 -13.02
CA LYS A 70 14.16 -3.64 -13.78
C LYS A 70 13.12 -4.77 -13.93
N THR A 71 12.09 -4.78 -13.09
CA THR A 71 11.03 -5.79 -13.08
C THR A 71 9.69 -5.27 -13.62
N GLY A 72 9.67 -4.02 -14.10
CA GLY A 72 8.51 -3.37 -14.71
C GLY A 72 7.90 -2.29 -13.83
N GLU A 73 6.63 -2.00 -14.08
CA GLU A 73 5.88 -0.96 -13.37
C GLU A 73 5.73 -1.30 -11.87
N ILE A 74 5.86 -0.29 -11.03
CA ILE A 74 5.61 -0.34 -9.59
C ILE A 74 4.83 0.91 -9.15
N TRP A 75 3.80 0.70 -8.35
CA TRP A 75 3.00 1.75 -7.74
C TRP A 75 3.38 1.89 -6.29
N LYS A 76 3.67 3.12 -5.86
CA LYS A 76 4.20 3.39 -4.54
C LYS A 76 3.41 4.50 -3.87
N VAL A 77 3.11 4.31 -2.60
CA VAL A 77 2.42 5.30 -1.75
C VAL A 77 3.27 5.52 -0.51
N LYS A 78 3.66 6.77 -0.26
CA LYS A 78 4.38 7.14 0.95
C LYS A 78 3.41 7.14 2.12
N ILE A 79 3.78 6.51 3.22
CA ILE A 79 2.90 6.38 4.40
C ILE A 79 3.57 6.86 5.68
N LYS A 80 2.73 7.20 6.65
CA LYS A 80 3.11 7.30 8.06
C LYS A 80 2.13 6.46 8.87
N ALA A 81 2.64 5.46 9.59
CA ALA A 81 1.85 4.56 10.41
C ALA A 81 2.14 4.76 11.90
N TYR A 82 1.17 4.37 12.74
CA TYR A 82 1.18 4.37 14.19
C TYR A 82 0.77 2.99 14.71
#